data_AF-A0A4R7K8J0-F1
#
_entry.id   AF-A0A4R7K8J0-F1
#
_cell.length_a   1.000
_cell.length_b   1.000
_cell.length_c   1.000
_cell.angle_alpha   90.00
_cell.angle_beta   90.00
_cell.angle_gamma   90.00
#
_symmetry.space_group_name_H-M   'P 1'
#
loop_
_entity.id
_entity.type
_entity.pdbx_description
1 polymer ?
#
loop_
_entity_poly.entity_id
_entity_poly.type
_entity_poly.pdbx_seq_one_letter_code
_entity_poly.pdbx_strand_id
1 'polypeptide(L)'
;MKGLQEIKSEIDRLVSTNGKTELEVVEALHKYYFNKAVTAEIKLYKKKKKKVAQITKDLKISHRRFYKILEDKKVEFTKYNKSKEEESV
;
A
#
# COMPACT_ATOMS: atom_id res chain seq x y z
N MET A 1 -4.12 11.70 -27.30
CA MET A 1 -4.36 10.67 -26.27
C MET A 1 -5.70 10.95 -25.60
N LYS A 2 -6.78 10.25 -26.00
CA LYS A 2 -8.13 10.51 -25.46
C LYS A 2 -8.20 10.30 -23.93
N GLY A 3 -7.52 9.27 -23.41
CA GLY A 3 -7.56 8.95 -21.98
C GLY A 3 -6.96 10.00 -21.04
N LEU A 4 -5.90 10.72 -21.44
CA LEU A 4 -5.32 11.74 -20.56
C LEU A 4 -6.22 12.99 -20.45
N GLN A 5 -6.88 13.36 -21.55
CA GLN A 5 -7.88 14.43 -21.54
C GLN A 5 -9.09 14.05 -20.68
N GLU A 6 -9.60 12.83 -20.81
CA GLU A 6 -10.71 12.32 -19.99
C GLU A 6 -10.38 12.31 -18.49
N ILE A 7 -9.18 11.84 -18.12
CA ILE A 7 -8.71 11.87 -16.73
C ILE A 7 -8.63 13.30 -16.21
N LYS A 8 -8.09 14.23 -17.01
CA LYS A 8 -8.00 15.64 -16.62
C LYS A 8 -9.40 16.23 -16.39
N SER A 9 -10.32 16.03 -17.32
CA SER A 9 -11.69 16.54 -17.20
C SER A 9 -12.41 16.04 -15.95
N GLU A 10 -12.20 14.77 -15.56
CA GLU A 10 -12.81 14.23 -14.34
C GLU A 10 -12.15 14.79 -13.07
N ILE A 11 -10.83 15.05 -13.08
CA ILE A 11 -10.16 15.75 -11.98
C ILE A 11 -10.69 17.17 -11.85
N ASP A 12 -10.79 17.92 -12.95
CA ASP A 12 -11.32 19.30 -12.97
C ASP A 12 -12.75 19.34 -12.41
N ARG A 13 -13.57 18.34 -12.75
CA ARG A 13 -14.91 18.16 -12.19
C ARG A 13 -14.86 17.94 -10.67
N LEU A 14 -14.01 17.05 -10.17
CA LEU A 14 -13.88 16.78 -8.74
C LEU A 14 -13.36 17.98 -7.94
N VAL A 15 -12.48 18.78 -8.54
CA VAL A 15 -11.95 20.03 -7.99
C VAL A 15 -13.08 21.05 -7.82
N SER A 16 -13.85 21.27 -8.90
CA SER A 16 -14.97 22.22 -8.91
C SER A 16 -16.11 21.83 -7.97
N THR A 17 -16.39 20.55 -7.76
CA THR A 17 -17.48 20.12 -6.85
C THR A 17 -17.09 20.11 -5.38
N ASN A 18 -15.82 19.83 -5.06
CA ASN A 18 -15.40 19.56 -3.67
C ASN A 18 -14.53 20.67 -3.07
N GLY A 19 -14.20 21.72 -3.82
CA GLY A 19 -13.33 22.80 -3.37
C GLY A 19 -11.90 22.37 -3.06
N LYS A 20 -11.47 21.22 -3.60
CA LYS A 20 -10.11 20.66 -3.43
C LYS A 20 -9.23 21.04 -4.59
N THR A 21 -7.93 21.09 -4.37
CA THR A 21 -6.95 21.25 -5.46
C THR A 21 -6.79 19.95 -6.26
N GLU A 22 -6.33 20.07 -7.50
CA GLU A 22 -6.02 18.91 -8.37
C GLU A 22 -5.04 17.94 -7.67
N LEU A 23 -4.03 18.48 -6.98
CA LEU A 23 -3.05 17.70 -6.24
C LEU A 23 -3.68 16.86 -5.12
N GLU A 24 -4.57 17.44 -4.32
CA GLU A 24 -5.27 16.71 -3.25
C GLU A 24 -6.17 15.59 -3.79
N VAL A 25 -6.81 15.81 -4.95
CA VAL A 25 -7.61 14.78 -5.62
C VAL A 25 -6.73 13.62 -6.07
N VAL A 26 -5.61 13.91 -6.72
CA VAL A 26 -4.65 12.89 -7.19
C VAL A 26 -4.05 12.13 -6.01
N GLU A 27 -3.67 12.82 -4.92
CA GLU A 27 -3.15 12.18 -3.72
C GLU A 27 -4.19 11.26 -3.05
N ALA A 28 -5.45 11.70 -2.98
CA ALA A 28 -6.54 10.89 -2.45
C ALA A 28 -6.77 9.63 -3.27
N LEU A 29 -6.78 9.75 -4.61
CA LEU A 29 -6.89 8.60 -5.52
C LEU A 29 -5.71 7.65 -5.34
N HIS A 30 -4.48 8.18 -5.34
CA HIS A 30 -3.28 7.38 -5.14
C HIS A 30 -3.33 6.62 -3.81
N LYS A 31 -3.70 7.30 -2.71
CA LYS A 31 -3.86 6.68 -1.39
C LYS A 31 -4.92 5.58 -1.40
N TYR A 32 -6.07 5.82 -2.03
CA TYR A 32 -7.15 4.85 -2.12
C TYR A 32 -6.73 3.57 -2.85
N TYR A 33 -6.18 3.71 -4.05
CA TYR A 33 -5.75 2.55 -4.85
C TYR A 33 -4.55 1.84 -4.23
N PHE A 34 -3.61 2.56 -3.63
CA PHE A 34 -2.53 1.96 -2.86
C PHE A 34 -3.06 1.11 -1.69
N ASN A 35 -3.99 1.65 -0.90
CA ASN A 35 -4.60 0.91 0.22
C ASN A 35 -5.38 -0.34 -0.24
N LYS A 36 -6.04 -0.25 -1.40
CA LYS A 36 -6.72 -1.37 -2.03
C LYS A 36 -5.73 -2.48 -2.41
N ALA A 37 -4.62 -2.11 -3.05
CA ALA A 37 -3.54 -3.04 -3.41
C ALA A 37 -2.91 -3.69 -2.16
N VAL A 38 -2.57 -2.89 -1.15
CA VAL A 38 -2.05 -3.38 0.15
C VAL A 38 -2.97 -4.42 0.77
N THR A 39 -4.29 -4.17 0.76
CA THR A 39 -5.26 -5.09 1.36
C THR A 39 -5.29 -6.43 0.61
N ALA A 40 -5.19 -6.41 -0.72
CA ALA A 40 -5.09 -7.63 -1.53
C ALA A 40 -3.81 -8.42 -1.21
N GLU A 41 -2.66 -7.74 -1.15
CA GLU A 41 -1.37 -8.39 -0.86
C GLU A 41 -1.29 -8.94 0.56
N ILE A 42 -1.84 -8.24 1.57
CA ILE A 42 -1.93 -8.76 2.95
C ILE A 42 -2.78 -10.05 3.00
N LYS A 43 -3.85 -10.14 2.21
CA LYS A 43 -4.64 -11.38 2.12
C LYS A 43 -3.81 -12.54 1.57
N LEU A 44 -2.90 -12.29 0.63
CA LEU A 44 -1.98 -13.30 0.09
C LEU A 44 -0.87 -13.66 1.08
N TYR A 45 -0.35 -12.67 1.81
CA TYR A 45 0.59 -12.85 2.91
C TYR A 45 0.03 -13.77 4.00
N LYS A 46 -1.17 -13.47 4.51
CA LYS A 46 -1.85 -14.28 5.53
C LYS A 46 -2.07 -15.73 5.09
N LYS A 47 -2.33 -15.95 3.79
CA LYS A 47 -2.47 -17.29 3.20
C LYS A 47 -1.14 -17.98 2.91
N LYS A 48 0.01 -17.37 3.27
CA LYS A 48 1.37 -17.84 2.94
C LYS A 48 1.58 -18.09 1.44
N LYS A 49 0.78 -17.46 0.58
CA LYS A 49 0.83 -17.62 -0.89
C LYS A 49 1.90 -16.76 -1.55
N LYS A 50 2.28 -15.65 -0.92
CA LYS A 50 3.35 -14.76 -1.39
C LYS A 50 4.32 -14.45 -0.26
N LYS A 51 5.61 -14.41 -0.57
CA LYS A 51 6.68 -13.96 0.34
C LYS A 51 6.70 -12.43 0.41
N VAL A 52 7.21 -11.89 1.53
CA VAL A 52 7.33 -10.44 1.76
C VAL A 52 8.08 -9.76 0.62
N ALA A 53 9.19 -10.34 0.14
CA ALA A 53 9.98 -9.77 -0.95
C ALA A 53 9.18 -9.55 -2.24
N GLN A 54 8.30 -10.49 -2.59
CA GLN A 54 7.41 -10.35 -3.75
C GLN A 54 6.38 -9.26 -3.52
N ILE A 55 5.75 -9.24 -2.33
CA ILE A 55 4.75 -8.24 -1.97
C ILE A 55 5.34 -6.82 -2.00
N THR A 56 6.54 -6.63 -1.45
CA THR A 56 7.22 -5.33 -1.43
C THR A 56 7.59 -4.87 -2.83
N LYS A 57 7.95 -5.80 -3.73
CA LYS A 57 8.21 -5.53 -5.13
C LYS A 57 6.94 -5.11 -5.86
N ASP A 58 5.84 -5.83 -5.66
CA ASP A 58 4.54 -5.55 -6.29
C ASP A 58 3.98 -4.20 -5.84
N LEU A 59 4.09 -3.88 -4.54
CA LEU A 59 3.65 -2.61 -3.96
C LEU A 59 4.66 -1.47 -4.17
N LYS A 60 5.85 -1.74 -4.73
CA LYS A 60 6.94 -0.78 -4.90
C LYS A 60 7.31 -0.03 -3.61
N ILE A 61 7.37 -0.75 -2.49
CA ILE A 61 7.74 -0.21 -1.17
C ILE A 61 8.90 -0.99 -0.57
N SER A 62 9.56 -0.41 0.43
CA SER A 62 10.57 -1.13 1.20
C SER A 62 9.94 -2.15 2.15
N HIS A 63 10.71 -3.17 2.50
CA HIS A 63 10.34 -4.16 3.53
C HIS A 63 9.97 -3.50 4.86
N ARG A 64 10.74 -2.49 5.30
CA ARG A 64 10.46 -1.72 6.52
C ARG A 64 9.06 -1.08 6.47
N ARG A 65 8.71 -0.46 5.34
CA ARG A 65 7.40 0.18 5.18
C ARG A 65 6.27 -0.86 5.18
N PHE A 66 6.49 -2.03 4.59
CA PHE A 66 5.51 -3.11 4.65
C PHE A 66 5.29 -3.64 6.07
N TYR A 67 6.35 -3.85 6.86
CA TYR A 67 6.19 -4.26 8.27
C TYR A 67 5.44 -3.22 9.10
N LYS A 68 5.72 -1.93 8.90
CA LYS A 68 4.94 -0.86 9.55
C LYS A 68 3.45 -0.93 9.16
N ILE A 69 3.15 -1.18 7.89
CA ILE A 69 1.76 -1.37 7.42
C ILE A 69 1.10 -2.58 8.10
N LEU A 70 1.83 -3.67 8.35
CA LEU A 70 1.31 -4.81 9.09
C LEU A 70 1.01 -4.44 10.56
N GLU A 71 1.90 -3.69 11.22
CA GLU A 71 1.68 -3.18 12.58
C GLU A 71 0.45 -2.27 12.65
N ASP A 72 0.37 -1.26 11.78
CA ASP A 72 -0.73 -0.30 11.73
C ASP A 72 -2.09 -1.01 11.49
N LYS A 73 -2.08 -2.07 10.69
CA LYS A 73 -3.28 -2.90 10.40
C LYS A 73 -3.50 -4.03 11.40
N LYS A 74 -2.71 -4.11 12.48
CA LYS A 74 -2.78 -5.16 13.51
C LYS A 74 -2.74 -6.57 12.90
N VAL A 75 -1.92 -6.77 11.88
CA VAL A 75 -1.67 -8.07 11.27
C VAL A 75 -0.48 -8.70 11.96
N GLU A 76 -0.63 -9.91 12.49
CA GLU A 76 0.47 -10.65 13.12
C GLU A 76 1.56 -11.01 12.10
N PHE A 77 2.81 -10.80 12.50
CA PHE A 77 4.00 -11.26 11.79
C PHE A 77 5.13 -11.54 12.78
N THR A 78 6.00 -12.47 12.43
CA THR A 78 7.22 -12.73 13.20
C THR A 78 8.20 -11.59 12.98
N LYS A 79 8.37 -10.73 13.99
CA LYS A 79 9.56 -9.86 14.05
C LYS A 79 10.78 -10.75 14.23
N TYR A 80 11.79 -10.57 13.39
CA TYR A 80 13.09 -11.19 13.61
C TYR A 80 13.69 -10.58 14.89
N ASN A 81 13.55 -11.29 16.01
CA ASN A 81 14.28 -11.00 17.23
C ASN A 81 15.59 -11.77 17.15
N LYS A 82 16.69 -11.06 16.88
CA LYS A 82 18.05 -11.62 16.86
C LYS A 82 18.43 -12.26 18.22
N SER A 83 17.69 -11.97 19.28
CA SER A 83 17.86 -12.54 20.62
C SER A 83 17.28 -13.94 20.82
N LYS A 84 16.59 -14.54 19.83
CA LYS A 84 16.05 -15.91 19.94
C LYS A 84 16.99 -17.02 19.44
N GLU A 85 18.12 -16.67 18.83
CA GLU A 85 19.11 -17.66 18.36
C GLU A 85 20.09 -18.13 19.46
N GLU A 86 20.08 -17.51 20.64
CA GLU A 86 20.97 -17.90 21.75
C GLU A 86 20.36 -18.93 22.72
N GLU A 87 19.07 -19.28 22.60
CA GLU A 87 18.42 -20.30 23.45
C GLU A 87 18.33 -21.69 22.80
N SER A 88 18.91 -21.87 21.60
CA SER A 88 18.89 -23.14 20.86
C SER A 88 20.28 -23.66 20.50
N VAL A 89 21.27 -23.47 21.38
CA VAL A 89 22.58 -24.14 21.31
C VAL A 89 22.84 -24.90 22.61
#